data_AF-A0A967MAB1-F1
#
_entry.id   AF-A0A967MAB1-F1
#
_cell.length_a   1.000
_cell.length_b   1.000
_cell.length_c   1.000
_cell.angle_alpha   90.00
_cell.angle_beta   90.00
_cell.angle_gamma   90.00
#
_symmetry.space_group_name_H-M   'P 1'
#
loop_
_entity.id
_entity.type
_entity.pdbx_description
1 polymer ?
#
loop_
_entity_poly.entity_id
_entity_poly.type
_entity_poly.pdbx_seq_one_letter_code
_entity_poly.pdbx_strand_id
1 'polypeptide(L)' 'MNEHARKRMIVKVGSRVLCDDQGELNLEALASLTAQVAGLWNSGWQVLLVSSGA' A
#
# COMPACT_ATOMS: atom_id res chain seq x y z
N MET A 1 10.19 -16.28 24.74
CA MET A 1 10.11 -15.78 23.35
C MET A 1 8.78 -15.10 23.21
N ASN A 2 8.71 -13.78 23.40
CA ASN A 2 7.43 -13.08 23.33
C ASN A 2 7.06 -12.88 21.86
N GLU A 3 6.12 -13.68 21.36
CA GLU A 3 5.35 -13.38 20.15
C GLU A 3 4.65 -12.03 20.36
N HIS A 4 5.34 -10.94 20.01
CA HIS A 4 4.67 -9.67 19.84
C HIS A 4 3.78 -9.84 18.61
N ALA A 5 2.46 -9.85 18.80
CA ALA A 5 1.51 -9.79 17.71
C ALA A 5 1.91 -8.63 16.80
N ARG A 6 2.41 -8.92 15.60
CA ARG A 6 2.80 -7.88 14.64
C ARG A 6 1.58 -7.00 14.40
N LYS A 7 1.75 -5.69 14.54
CA LYS A 7 0.67 -4.73 14.30
C LYS A 7 0.21 -4.89 12.85
N ARG A 8 -1.07 -5.15 12.66
CA ARG A 8 -1.66 -5.41 11.33
C ARG A 8 -2.45 -4.21 10.86
N MET A 9 -2.29 -3.86 9.60
CA MET A 9 -2.99 -2.76 8.95
C MET A 9 -3.56 -3.20 7.60
N ILE A 10 -4.78 -2.76 7.30
CA ILE A 10 -5.40 -2.89 5.97
C ILE A 10 -5.31 -1.51 5.31
N VAL A 11 -4.70 -1.47 4.13
CA VAL A 11 -4.59 -0.24 3.33
C VAL A 11 -5.49 -0.39 2.12
N LYS A 12 -6.57 0.38 2.07
CA LYS A 12 -7.45 0.46 0.89
C LYS A 12 -6.97 1.59 -0.02
N VAL A 13 -6.72 1.26 -1.27
CA VAL A 13 -6.33 2.23 -2.31
C VAL A 13 -7.46 2.34 -3.33
N GLY A 14 -7.93 3.56 -3.59
CA GLY A 14 -8.96 3.84 -4.60
C GLY A 14 -8.38 3.90 -6.02
N SER A 15 -9.20 3.69 -7.06
CA SER A 15 -8.74 3.66 -8.46
C SER A 15 -8.10 4.98 -8.91
N ARG A 16 -8.63 6.12 -8.44
CA ARG A 16 -8.08 7.46 -8.70
C ARG A 16 -6.74 7.76 -8.01
N VAL A 17 -6.26 6.85 -7.16
CA VAL A 17 -4.93 6.96 -6.53
C VAL A 17 -3.87 6.28 -7.39
N LEU A 18 -4.25 5.22 -8.12
CA LEU A 18 -3.34 4.48 -8.99
C LEU A 18 -3.41 4.95 -10.44
N CYS A 19 -4.51 5.56 -10.85
CA CYS A 19 -4.71 6.04 -12.22
C CYS A 19 -4.63 7.57 -12.30
N ASP A 20 -4.16 8.08 -13.44
CA ASP A 20 -4.26 9.49 -13.80
C ASP A 20 -5.70 9.87 -14.21
N ASP A 21 -5.90 11.13 -14.63
CA ASP A 21 -7.22 11.61 -15.05
C ASP A 21 -7.76 10.94 -16.33
N GLN A 22 -6.90 10.24 -17.08
CA GLN A 22 -7.29 9.46 -18.26
C GLN A 22 -7.56 7.98 -17.93
N GLY A 23 -7.38 7.58 -16.66
CA GLY A 23 -7.57 6.20 -16.23
C GLY A 23 -6.33 5.32 -16.42
N GLU A 24 -5.23 5.88 -16.92
CA GLU A 24 -3.97 5.16 -17.14
C GLU A 24 -3.16 5.08 -15.85
N LEU A 25 -2.31 4.07 -15.73
CA LEU A 25 -1.53 3.85 -14.52
C LEU A 25 -0.55 5.01 -14.25
N ASN A 26 -0.69 5.65 -13.09
CA ASN A 26 0.24 6.63 -12.57
C ASN A 26 1.42 5.93 -11.87
N LEU A 27 2.53 5.80 -12.60
CA LEU A 27 3.75 5.15 -12.10
C LEU A 27 4.41 5.88 -10.93
N GLU A 28 4.28 7.22 -10.85
CA GLU A 28 4.82 8.00 -9.75
C GLU A 28 4.06 7.71 -8.44
N ALA A 29 2.73 7.68 -8.51
CA ALA A 29 1.88 7.32 -7.39
C ALA A 29 2.12 5.88 -6.94
N LEU A 30 2.30 4.95 -7.88
CA LEU A 30 2.61 3.55 -7.59
C LEU A 30 3.98 3.40 -6.90
N ALA A 31 5.01 4.10 -7.38
CA ALA A 31 6.34 4.08 -6.78
C ALA A 31 6.32 4.64 -5.35
N SER A 32 5.63 5.77 -5.15
CA SER A 32 5.46 6.38 -3.83
C SER A 32 4.71 5.47 -2.85
N LEU A 33 3.60 4.86 -3.28
CA LEU A 33 2.84 3.89 -2.47
C LEU A 33 3.71 2.69 -2.08
N THR A 34 4.47 2.15 -3.03
CA THR A 34 5.35 0.99 -2.80
C THR A 34 6.43 1.32 -1.76
N ALA A 35 7.06 2.50 -1.85
CA ALA A 35 8.05 2.94 -0.87
C ALA A 35 7.46 3.07 0.54
N GLN A 36 6.26 3.64 0.66
CA GLN A 36 5.57 3.78 1.94
C GLN A 36 5.20 2.42 2.57
N VAL A 37 4.67 1.49 1.76
CA VAL A 37 4.36 0.12 2.21
C VAL A 37 5.62 -0.62 2.65
N ALA A 38 6.73 -0.47 1.92
CA ALA A 38 8.02 -1.04 2.30
C ALA A 38 8.52 -0.48 3.65
N GLY A 39 8.38 0.83 3.87
CA GLY A 39 8.72 1.45 5.16
C GLY A 39 7.89 0.91 6.34
N LEU A 40 6.59 0.68 6.12
CA LEU A 40 5.71 0.05 7.12
C LEU A 40 6.11 -1.39 7.41
N TRP A 41 6.42 -2.17 6.38
CA TRP A 41 6.87 -3.54 6.53
C TRP A 41 8.20 -3.62 7.31
N ASN A 42 9.16 -2.77 6.96
CA ASN A 42 10.46 -2.67 7.65
C ASN A 42 10.34 -2.22 9.12
N SER A 43 9.31 -1.44 9.47
CA SER A 43 9.03 -1.06 10.86
C SER A 43 8.22 -2.11 11.65
N GLY A 44 8.00 -3.30 11.06
CA GLY A 44 7.40 -4.45 11.73
C GLY A 44 5.89 -4.61 11.55
N TRP A 45 5.26 -3.82 10.66
CA TRP A 45 3.85 -3.97 10.36
C TRP A 45 3.58 -5.12 9.38
N GLN A 46 2.43 -5.77 9.55
CA GLN A 46 1.82 -6.60 8.52
C GLN A 46 0.83 -5.76 7.73
N VAL A 47 1.09 -5.52 6.45
CA VAL A 47 0.23 -4.72 5.58
C VAL A 47 -0.54 -5.63 4.63
N LEU A 48 -1.88 -5.52 4.65
CA LEU A 48 -2.75 -6.08 3.62
C LEU A 48 -3.21 -4.94 2.72
N LEU A 49 -2.75 -4.93 1.47
CA LEU A 49 -3.12 -3.93 0.48
C LEU A 49 -4.36 -4.39 -0.30
N VAL A 50 -5.37 -3.52 -0.40
CA VAL A 50 -6.58 -3.75 -1.20
C VAL A 50 -6.70 -2.61 -2.21
N SER A 51 -6.35 -2.85 -3.48
CA SER A 51 -6.60 -1.89 -4.56
C SER A 51 -8.00 -2.08 -5.14
N SER A 52 -8.58 -1.01 -5.68
CA SER A 52 -9.72 -1.09 -6.62
C SER A 52 -9.26 -0.64 -7.99
N GLY A 53 -9.93 -1.11 -9.05
CA GLY A 53 -9.58 -0.80 -10.44
C GLY A 53 -8.65 -1.85 -11.02
N ALA A 54 -9.15 -3.08 -11.18
CA ALA A 54 -8.54 -4.05 -12.08
C ALA A 54 -8.77 -3.61 -13.53
#